data_AF-A0A7L4R885-F1
#
_entry.id   AF-A0A7L4R885-F1
#
_cell.length_a   1.000
_cell.length_b   1.000
_cell.length_c   1.000
_cell.angle_alpha   90.00
_cell.angle_beta   90.00
_cell.angle_gamma   90.00
#
_symmetry.space_group_name_H-M   'P 1'
#
loop_
_entity.id
_entity.type
_entity.pdbx_description
1 polymer ?
#
loop_
_entity_poly.entity_id
_entity_poly.type
_entity_poly.pdbx_seq_one_letter_code
_entity_poly.pdbx_strand_id
1 'polypeptide(L)'
;MDRRVFVYLIPVILLISLVYVMVHFFVPPITGMPEGSGMQPGPQCSSGETVACVSASGCRGHRPCQLGRLGECMIDYECTPGEIEDCPFTICTVGKRACNECGRWGVCVGPPGCNESGVCTSNDTN
;
A
#
# COMPACT_ATOMS: atom_id res chain seq x y z
N MET A 1 -66.58 6.14 6.44
CA MET A 1 -65.41 5.91 5.57
C MET A 1 -65.91 5.40 4.24
N ASP A 2 -65.82 6.24 3.20
CA ASP A 2 -66.40 5.97 1.88
C ASP A 2 -65.71 4.82 1.15
N ARG A 3 -66.50 3.93 0.56
CA ARG A 3 -66.06 2.78 -0.26
C ARG A 3 -65.11 3.20 -1.39
N ARG A 4 -65.19 4.46 -1.83
CA ARG A 4 -64.29 5.08 -2.82
C ARG A 4 -62.86 5.21 -2.28
N VAL A 5 -62.68 5.56 -1.01
CA VAL A 5 -61.36 5.73 -0.37
C VAL A 5 -60.61 4.40 -0.32
N PHE A 6 -61.31 3.30 -0.03
CA PHE A 6 -60.71 1.95 -0.05
C PHE A 6 -60.19 1.55 -1.43
N VAL A 7 -60.91 1.89 -2.50
CA VAL A 7 -60.50 1.58 -3.88
C VAL A 7 -59.21 2.31 -4.26
N TYR A 8 -58.97 3.52 -3.73
CA TYR A 8 -57.72 4.25 -3.96
C TYR A 8 -56.57 3.83 -3.02
N LEU A 9 -56.87 3.39 -1.80
CA LEU A 9 -55.82 2.96 -0.85
C LEU A 9 -55.18 1.64 -1.23
N ILE A 10 -55.94 0.67 -1.75
CA ILE A 10 -55.42 -0.64 -2.14
C ILE A 10 -54.27 -0.55 -3.17
N PRO A 11 -54.40 0.16 -4.31
CA PRO A 11 -53.31 0.27 -5.29
C PRO A 11 -52.13 1.09 -4.75
N VAL A 12 -52.36 2.07 -3.88
CA VAL A 12 -51.30 2.88 -3.26
C VAL A 12 -50.45 2.03 -2.31
N ILE A 13 -51.09 1.20 -1.47
CA ILE A 13 -50.40 0.29 -0.57
C ILE A 13 -49.59 -0.74 -1.37
N LEU A 14 -50.17 -1.31 -2.44
CA LEU A 14 -49.46 -2.24 -3.32
C LEU A 14 -48.23 -1.61 -3.97
N LEU A 15 -48.34 -0.36 -4.45
CA LEU A 15 -47.19 0.37 -5.00
C LEU A 15 -46.10 0.60 -3.96
N ILE A 16 -46.45 1.02 -2.75
CA ILE A 16 -45.48 1.24 -1.66
C ILE A 16 -44.79 -0.07 -1.30
N SER A 17 -45.54 -1.17 -1.16
CA SER A 17 -44.96 -2.50 -0.88
C SER A 17 -44.02 -2.96 -2.00
N LEU A 18 -44.37 -2.73 -3.27
CA LEU A 18 -43.54 -3.11 -4.40
C LEU A 18 -42.23 -2.31 -4.44
N VAL A 19 -42.29 -1.00 -4.20
CA VAL A 19 -41.09 -0.14 -4.07
C VAL A 19 -40.23 -0.59 -2.89
N TYR A 20 -40.84 -0.90 -1.74
CA TYR A 20 -40.12 -1.37 -0.55
C TYR A 20 -39.34 -2.66 -0.83
N VAL A 21 -39.98 -3.63 -1.49
CA VAL A 21 -39.31 -4.89 -1.88
C VAL A 21 -38.18 -4.63 -2.88
N MET A 22 -38.39 -3.78 -3.88
CA MET A 22 -37.32 -3.42 -4.83
C MET A 22 -36.11 -2.79 -4.13
N VAL A 23 -36.33 -1.85 -3.21
CA VAL A 23 -35.23 -1.20 -2.48
C VAL A 23 -34.48 -2.21 -1.62
N HIS A 24 -35.18 -3.04 -0.84
CA HIS A 24 -34.52 -4.01 0.04
C HIS A 24 -33.90 -5.21 -0.69
N PHE A 25 -34.37 -5.54 -1.90
CA PHE A 25 -33.78 -6.61 -2.70
C PHE A 25 -32.55 -6.13 -3.49
N PHE A 26 -32.55 -4.89 -3.98
CA PHE A 26 -31.43 -4.34 -4.75
C PHE A 26 -30.36 -3.68 -3.88
N VAL A 27 -30.71 -3.22 -2.68
CA VAL A 27 -29.73 -2.70 -1.71
C VAL A 27 -29.39 -3.85 -0.77
N PRO A 28 -28.27 -4.58 -0.98
CA PRO A 28 -27.80 -5.49 0.04
C PRO A 28 -27.64 -4.70 1.35
N PRO A 29 -28.06 -5.26 2.50
CA PRO A 29 -27.75 -4.61 3.76
C PRO A 29 -26.24 -4.37 3.78
N ILE A 30 -25.82 -3.15 4.14
CA ILE A 30 -24.41 -2.82 4.36
C ILE A 30 -23.99 -3.52 5.66
N THR A 31 -23.99 -4.85 5.68
CA THR A 31 -23.35 -5.70 6.69
C THR A 31 -21.95 -5.94 6.18
N GLY A 32 -21.08 -4.97 6.43
CA GLY A 32 -19.71 -5.05 5.96
C GLY A 32 -18.97 -3.72 5.96
N MET A 33 -19.17 -2.88 6.98
CA MET A 33 -17.96 -2.22 7.48
C MET A 33 -17.14 -3.36 8.08
N PRO A 34 -15.89 -3.61 7.62
CA PRO A 34 -15.05 -4.57 8.30
C PRO A 34 -15.01 -4.14 9.76
N GLU A 35 -15.60 -4.98 10.60
CA GLU A 35 -15.47 -4.93 12.05
C GLU A 35 -14.00 -4.66 12.29
N GLY A 36 -13.72 -3.46 12.80
CA GLY A 36 -12.36 -2.97 12.97
C GLY A 36 -11.57 -4.09 13.62
N SER A 37 -10.62 -4.64 12.85
CA SER A 37 -9.63 -5.61 13.32
C SER A 37 -9.29 -5.21 14.73
N GLY A 38 -9.60 -6.08 15.68
CA GLY A 38 -9.59 -5.78 17.10
C GLY A 38 -8.43 -4.85 17.41
N MET A 39 -8.78 -3.63 17.86
CA MET A 39 -7.82 -2.66 18.33
C MET A 39 -7.12 -3.29 19.54
N GLN A 40 -6.11 -4.12 19.28
CA GLN A 40 -5.05 -4.39 20.24
C GLN A 40 -4.62 -3.01 20.74
N PRO A 41 -4.51 -2.80 22.06
CA PRO A 41 -3.99 -1.54 22.58
C PRO A 41 -2.61 -1.33 21.96
N GLY A 42 -2.57 -0.54 20.89
CA GLY A 42 -1.36 -0.21 20.20
C GLY A 42 -0.44 0.54 21.18
N PRO A 43 0.88 0.48 20.99
CA PRO A 43 1.81 1.29 21.77
C PRO A 43 1.31 2.74 21.79
N GLN A 44 1.02 3.27 22.98
CA GLN A 44 0.66 4.66 23.14
C GLN A 44 1.88 5.50 22.75
N CYS A 45 1.73 6.33 21.72
CA CYS A 45 2.76 7.21 21.22
C CYS A 45 2.35 8.67 21.42
N SER A 46 3.32 9.58 21.47
CA SER A 46 3.01 11.00 21.59
C SER A 46 2.48 11.53 20.26
N SER A 47 1.37 12.26 20.26
CA SER A 47 0.80 12.80 19.02
C SER A 47 1.83 13.67 18.29
N GLY A 48 2.08 13.37 17.01
CA GLY A 48 3.12 14.03 16.21
C GLY A 48 4.50 13.35 16.26
N GLU A 49 4.66 12.28 17.04
CA GLU A 49 5.87 11.45 17.05
C GLU A 49 5.88 10.50 15.84
N THR A 50 7.07 10.24 15.30
CA THR A 50 7.27 9.24 14.25
C THR A 50 8.16 8.14 14.81
N VAL A 51 7.67 6.90 14.77
CA VAL A 51 8.36 5.75 15.35
C VAL A 51 8.87 4.83 14.25
N ALA A 52 10.10 4.35 14.37
CA ALA A 52 10.65 3.36 13.45
C ALA A 52 9.82 2.06 13.47
N CYS A 53 9.68 1.43 12.30
CA CYS A 53 8.97 0.17 12.14
C CYS A 53 9.66 -0.71 11.10
N VAL A 54 9.26 -1.98 11.12
CA VAL A 54 9.66 -2.98 10.14
C VAL A 54 8.37 -3.55 9.56
N SER A 55 8.19 -3.49 8.25
CA SER A 55 7.06 -4.09 7.55
C SER A 55 7.10 -5.62 7.66
N ALA A 56 5.99 -6.28 7.34
CA ALA A 56 5.90 -7.74 7.30
C ALA A 56 6.94 -8.38 6.35
N SER A 57 7.37 -7.65 5.32
CA SER A 57 8.44 -8.04 4.40
C SER A 57 9.87 -7.80 4.93
N GLY A 58 10.01 -7.27 6.15
CA GLY A 58 11.33 -6.96 6.73
C GLY A 58 11.89 -5.57 6.37
N CYS A 59 11.14 -4.78 5.58
CA CYS A 59 11.58 -3.45 5.17
C CYS A 59 11.47 -2.43 6.30
N ARG A 60 12.52 -1.63 6.49
CA ARG A 60 12.53 -0.54 7.49
C ARG A 60 11.71 0.63 6.98
N GLY A 61 10.90 1.19 7.85
CA GLY A 61 10.09 2.37 7.58
C GLY A 61 9.77 3.13 8.85
N HIS A 62 8.75 3.97 8.77
CA HIS A 62 8.30 4.80 9.86
C HIS A 62 6.77 4.82 9.94
N ARG A 63 6.24 4.91 11.15
CA ARG A 63 4.79 5.00 11.41
C ARG A 63 4.49 6.29 12.15
N PRO A 64 3.58 7.13 11.63
CA PRO A 64 3.22 8.36 12.30
C PRO A 64 2.32 8.04 13.50
N CYS A 65 2.48 8.81 14.57
CA CYS A 65 1.55 8.81 15.67
C CYS A 65 0.50 9.90 15.46
N GLN A 66 -0.76 9.50 15.30
CA GLN A 66 -1.89 10.44 15.25
C GLN A 66 -2.87 10.11 16.38
N LEU A 67 -3.18 11.12 17.20
CA LEU A 67 -4.15 11.02 18.29
C LEU A 67 -3.87 9.85 19.27
N GLY A 68 -2.59 9.63 19.58
CA GLY A 68 -2.16 8.56 20.50
C GLY A 68 -2.20 7.15 19.90
N ARG A 69 -2.38 7.03 18.58
CA ARG A 69 -2.38 5.76 17.85
C ARG A 69 -1.27 5.77 16.80
N LEU A 70 -0.52 4.68 16.74
CA LEU A 70 0.41 4.43 15.66
C LEU A 70 -0.39 4.07 14.40
N GLY A 71 -0.13 4.81 13.32
CA GLY A 71 -0.62 4.48 11.99
C GLY A 71 0.13 3.30 11.38
N GLU A 72 -0.12 3.06 10.10
CA GLU A 72 0.56 2.03 9.34
C GLU A 72 2.06 2.33 9.16
N CYS A 73 2.85 1.28 8.99
CA CYS A 73 4.28 1.39 8.70
C CYS A 73 4.46 1.83 7.24
N MET A 74 4.86 3.08 7.04
CA MET A 74 5.21 3.62 5.73
C MET A 74 6.66 3.28 5.42
N ILE A 75 6.89 2.62 4.28
CA ILE A 75 8.24 2.30 3.80
C ILE A 75 8.77 3.49 3.00
N ASP A 76 9.95 3.96 3.37
CA ASP A 76 10.69 4.97 2.64
C ASP A 76 11.35 4.31 1.42
N TYR A 77 10.81 4.58 0.23
CA TYR A 77 11.42 4.17 -1.03
C TYR A 77 12.36 5.27 -1.52
N GLU A 78 13.65 4.95 -1.60
CA GLU A 78 14.66 5.78 -2.29
C GLU A 78 14.62 5.53 -3.81
N CYS A 79 14.17 4.34 -4.22
CA CYS A 79 14.10 3.88 -5.61
C CYS A 79 12.94 2.92 -5.85
N THR A 80 12.59 2.68 -7.12
CA THR A 80 11.56 1.71 -7.48
C THR A 80 12.13 0.30 -7.39
N PRO A 81 11.53 -0.65 -6.63
CA PRO A 81 12.01 -2.02 -6.58
C PRO A 81 12.24 -2.65 -7.96
N GLY A 82 13.42 -3.22 -8.18
CA GLY A 82 13.82 -3.78 -9.47
C GLY A 82 14.37 -2.77 -10.49
N GLU A 83 14.33 -1.47 -10.19
CA GLU A 83 15.02 -0.45 -10.97
C GLU A 83 16.53 -0.67 -10.95
N ILE A 84 17.18 -0.41 -12.08
CA ILE A 84 18.62 -0.52 -12.23
C ILE A 84 19.14 0.84 -12.67
N GLU A 85 20.10 1.38 -11.94
CA GLU A 85 20.77 2.61 -12.33
C GLU A 85 22.28 2.43 -12.44
N ASP A 86 22.88 3.36 -13.17
CA ASP A 86 24.32 3.50 -13.28
C ASP A 86 24.91 4.12 -12.01
N CYS A 87 26.00 3.57 -11.53
CA CYS A 87 26.68 4.04 -10.32
C CYS A 87 28.19 4.13 -10.55
N PRO A 88 28.88 5.06 -9.87
CA PRO A 88 30.33 5.15 -9.95
C PRO A 88 30.93 3.91 -9.29
N PHE A 89 31.51 3.02 -10.10
CA PHE A 89 32.22 1.84 -9.58
C PHE A 89 33.68 2.18 -9.31
N THR A 90 34.34 2.82 -10.29
CA THR A 90 35.67 3.42 -10.14
C THR A 90 35.75 4.76 -10.86
N ILE A 91 36.91 5.41 -10.84
CA ILE A 91 37.15 6.68 -11.54
C ILE A 91 36.93 6.60 -13.06
N CYS A 92 37.04 5.40 -13.65
CA CYS A 92 36.98 5.20 -15.09
C CYS A 92 35.85 4.26 -15.54
N THR A 93 35.10 3.67 -14.60
CA THR A 93 34.10 2.64 -14.93
C THR A 93 32.78 2.90 -14.24
N VAL A 94 31.71 2.76 -15.01
CA VAL A 94 30.34 2.78 -14.53
C VAL A 94 29.91 1.36 -14.20
N GLY A 95 29.46 1.15 -12.97
CA GLY A 95 28.81 -0.09 -12.55
C GLY A 95 27.30 0.07 -12.57
N LYS A 96 26.60 -0.99 -12.18
CA LYS A 96 25.15 -0.98 -12.01
C LYS A 96 24.78 -1.36 -10.59
N ARG A 97 23.78 -0.68 -10.03
CA ARG A 97 23.15 -1.08 -8.78
C ARG A 97 21.66 -1.30 -9.01
N ALA A 98 21.13 -2.33 -8.37
CA ALA A 98 19.72 -2.66 -8.41
C ALA A 98 19.03 -2.16 -7.14
N CYS A 99 17.81 -1.66 -7.28
CA CYS A 99 16.95 -1.34 -6.17
C CYS A 99 16.33 -2.62 -5.60
N ASN A 100 16.48 -2.84 -4.30
CA ASN A 100 15.90 -4.01 -3.63
C ASN A 100 14.38 -3.87 -3.44
N GLU A 101 13.75 -4.95 -2.94
CA GLU A 101 12.31 -4.99 -2.66
C GLU A 101 11.85 -3.96 -1.61
N CYS A 102 12.78 -3.46 -0.80
CA CYS A 102 12.53 -2.41 0.20
C CYS A 102 12.75 -1.00 -0.32
N GLY A 103 12.96 -0.82 -1.63
CA GLY A 103 13.15 0.50 -2.21
C GLY A 103 14.48 1.14 -1.92
N ARG A 104 15.54 0.35 -1.64
CA ARG A 104 16.88 0.86 -1.36
C ARG A 104 17.88 0.36 -2.38
N TRP A 105 18.82 1.23 -2.74
CA TRP A 105 19.89 0.87 -3.65
C TRP A 105 20.82 -0.17 -3.04
N GLY A 106 21.05 -1.25 -3.80
CA GLY A 106 22.06 -2.25 -3.49
C GLY A 106 23.49 -1.73 -3.70
N VAL A 107 24.45 -2.64 -3.55
CA VAL A 107 25.86 -2.34 -3.82
C VAL A 107 26.07 -2.12 -5.32
N CYS A 108 26.93 -1.16 -5.67
CA CYS A 108 27.35 -0.94 -7.05
C CYS A 108 28.20 -2.13 -7.53
N VAL A 109 27.75 -2.81 -8.58
CA VAL A 109 28.44 -3.96 -9.17
C VAL A 109 29.10 -3.52 -10.47
N GLY A 110 30.41 -3.76 -10.57
CA GLY A 110 31.18 -3.43 -11.77
C GLY A 110 30.80 -4.27 -12.99
N PRO A 111 31.18 -3.83 -14.20
CA PRO A 111 31.02 -4.61 -15.40
C PRO A 111 31.84 -5.92 -15.31
N PRO A 112 31.40 -6.98 -16.01
CA PRO A 112 32.09 -8.27 -15.99
C PRO A 112 33.54 -8.12 -16.45
N GLY A 113 34.47 -8.71 -15.71
CA GLY A 113 35.92 -8.61 -15.99
C GLY A 113 36.63 -7.42 -15.34
N CYS A 114 35.93 -6.61 -14.55
CA CYS A 114 36.52 -5.53 -13.76
C CYS A 114 36.45 -5.85 -12.25
N ASN A 115 37.58 -5.70 -11.55
CA ASN A 115 37.62 -5.82 -10.10
C ASN A 115 37.31 -4.49 -9.40
N GLU A 116 37.11 -4.52 -8.08
CA GLU A 116 36.87 -3.34 -7.23
C GLU A 116 37.99 -2.30 -7.24
N SER A 117 39.18 -2.66 -7.74
CA SER A 117 40.30 -1.74 -7.96
C SER A 117 40.24 -1.04 -9.33
N GLY A 118 39.21 -1.31 -10.14
CA GLY A 118 39.04 -0.71 -11.48
C GLY A 118 39.93 -1.32 -12.56
N VAL A 119 40.58 -2.45 -12.26
CA VAL A 119 41.35 -3.18 -13.24
C VAL A 119 40.39 -4.03 -14.04
N CYS A 120 40.06 -3.54 -15.24
CA CYS A 120 39.35 -4.30 -16.25
C CYS A 120 40.35 -5.08 -17.08
N THR A 121 40.34 -6.41 -16.98
CA THR A 121 41.09 -7.24 -17.92
C THR A 121 40.31 -7.25 -19.23
N SER A 122 40.68 -6.36 -20.16
CA SER A 122 40.29 -6.51 -21.55
C SER A 122 40.94 -7.78 -22.08
N ASN A 123 40.18 -8.87 -22.17
CA ASN A 123 40.55 -10.00 -23.02
C ASN A 123 40.34 -9.60 -24.49
N ASP A 124 40.93 -8.49 -24.93
CA ASP A 124 41.06 -8.14 -26.34
C ASP A 124 42.21 -8.98 -26.89
N THR A 125 41.93 -10.26 -27.11
CA THR A 125 42.75 -11.12 -27.97
C THR A 125 42.06 -11.20 -29.32
N ASN A 126 42.22 -10.17 -30.15
CA ASN A 126 42.36 -10.32 -31.61
C ASN A 126 42.82 -9.01 -32.27
#